data_AF-A0A1F2S1H0-F1
#
_entry.id   AF-A0A1F2S1H0-F1
#
_cell.length_a   1.000
_cell.length_b   1.000
_cell.length_c   1.000
_cell.angle_alpha   90.00
_cell.angle_beta   90.00
_cell.angle_gamma   90.00
#
_symmetry.space_group_name_H-M   'P 1'
#
loop_
_entity.id
_entity.type
_entity.pdbx_description
1 polymer ?
#
loop_
_entity_poly.entity_id
_entity_poly.type
_entity_poly.pdbx_seq_one_letter_code
_entity_poly.pdbx_strand_id
1 'polypeptide(L)'
;MESSGMPPVQLEIRDILDLHTFPPNEIPAVLEAYLEEARRKGFTTVRLIHGKGIGVQRERVHAVLRRTAFVERFRMAPAEAGSWGATIVWFTKNSEASKDNDQ
;
A
#
# COMPACT_ATOMS: atom_id res chain seq x y z
N MET A 1 14.74 15.12 -32.80
CA MET A 1 13.77 15.42 -31.74
C MET A 1 13.95 14.34 -30.70
N GLU A 2 14.78 14.61 -29.70
CA GLU A 2 15.06 13.64 -28.64
C GLU A 2 13.82 13.48 -27.77
N SER A 3 13.32 12.25 -27.71
CA SER A 3 12.36 11.82 -26.71
C SER A 3 13.07 11.91 -25.36
N SER A 4 12.86 13.00 -24.63
CA SER A 4 13.25 13.13 -23.23
C SER A 4 12.38 12.20 -22.39
N GLY A 5 12.62 10.89 -22.51
CA GLY A 5 12.05 9.89 -21.65
C GLY A 5 12.66 10.10 -20.26
N MET A 6 11.90 10.73 -19.37
CA MET A 6 12.27 10.75 -17.96
C MET A 6 12.53 9.30 -17.54
N PRO A 7 13.72 8.99 -16.98
CA PRO A 7 13.97 7.66 -16.47
C PRO A 7 12.91 7.34 -15.41
N PRO A 8 12.44 6.07 -15.33
CA PRO A 8 11.42 5.69 -14.38
C PRO A 8 11.89 6.09 -12.97
N VAL A 9 11.09 6.93 -12.30
CA VAL A 9 11.35 7.34 -10.93
C VAL A 9 11.22 6.10 -10.05
N GLN A 10 12.36 5.59 -9.57
CA GLN A 10 12.39 4.50 -8.60
C GLN A 10 11.95 5.05 -7.24
N LEU A 11 10.66 4.97 -6.96
CA LEU A 11 10.12 5.36 -5.66
C LEU A 11 10.59 4.35 -4.60
N GLU A 12 11.24 4.85 -3.57
CA GLU A 12 11.54 4.07 -2.38
C GLU A 12 10.22 3.69 -1.69
N ILE A 13 9.73 2.49 -1.98
CA ILE A 13 8.56 1.93 -1.29
C ILE A 13 8.91 1.69 0.17
N ARG A 14 8.20 2.42 1.04
CA ARG A 14 8.25 2.28 2.50
C ARG A 14 7.05 1.48 2.98
N ASP A 15 7.05 1.13 4.26
CA ASP A 15 5.93 0.50 4.95
C ASP A 15 4.72 1.44 5.15
N ILE A 16 4.82 2.70 4.71
CA ILE A 16 3.76 3.71 4.78
C ILE A 16 3.47 4.27 3.39
N LEU A 17 2.18 4.32 3.02
CA LEU A 17 1.68 5.06 1.86
C LEU A 17 0.72 6.16 2.32
N ASP A 18 1.02 7.41 1.97
CA ASP A 18 0.09 8.53 2.12
C ASP A 18 -0.73 8.69 0.84
N LEU A 19 -2.04 8.51 0.94
CA LEU A 19 -2.97 8.61 -0.18
C LEU A 19 -3.46 10.04 -0.42
N HIS A 20 -3.18 11.00 0.48
CA HIS A 20 -3.55 12.41 0.25
C HIS A 20 -2.79 13.04 -0.90
N THR A 21 -1.64 12.48 -1.28
CA THR A 21 -0.82 13.00 -2.37
C THR A 21 -1.35 12.60 -3.74
N PHE A 22 -2.41 11.78 -3.82
CA PHE A 22 -2.95 11.26 -5.06
C PHE A 22 -4.38 11.73 -5.33
N PRO A 23 -4.74 11.95 -6.61
CA PRO A 23 -6.12 12.20 -7.01
C PRO A 23 -7.05 11.04 -6.59
N PRO A 24 -8.26 11.31 -6.07
CA PRO A 24 -9.16 10.26 -5.57
C PRO A 24 -9.51 9.15 -6.57
N ASN A 25 -9.58 9.49 -7.86
CA ASN A 25 -9.83 8.56 -8.96
C ASN A 25 -8.64 7.63 -9.24
N GLU A 26 -7.41 8.04 -8.91
CA GLU A 26 -6.18 7.26 -9.14
C GLU A 26 -5.83 6.35 -7.96
N ILE A 27 -6.33 6.68 -6.76
CA ILE A 27 -6.08 5.90 -5.53
C ILE A 27 -6.21 4.38 -5.71
N PRO A 28 -7.25 3.82 -6.38
CA PRO A 28 -7.35 2.38 -6.52
C PRO A 28 -6.14 1.76 -7.24
N ALA A 29 -5.72 2.35 -8.37
CA ALA A 29 -4.61 1.84 -9.17
C ALA A 29 -3.27 2.01 -8.45
N VAL A 30 -3.06 3.18 -7.81
CA VAL A 30 -1.85 3.44 -7.00
C VAL A 30 -1.75 2.46 -5.83
N LEU A 31 -2.87 2.21 -5.14
CA LEU A 31 -2.91 1.31 -4.00
C LEU A 31 -2.62 -0.14 -4.44
N GLU A 32 -3.21 -0.61 -5.53
CA GLU A 32 -2.95 -1.95 -6.06
C GLU A 32 -1.45 -2.14 -6.36
N ALA A 33 -0.86 -1.22 -7.13
CA ALA A 33 0.57 -1.26 -7.46
C ALA A 33 1.46 -1.21 -6.21
N TYR A 34 1.12 -0.36 -5.23
CA TYR A 34 1.86 -0.28 -3.97
C TYR A 34 1.80 -1.58 -3.17
N LEU A 35 0.63 -2.21 -3.05
CA LEU A 35 0.48 -3.43 -2.25
C LEU A 35 1.27 -4.60 -2.86
N GLU A 36 1.27 -4.72 -4.18
CA GLU A 36 2.08 -5.73 -4.90
C GLU A 36 3.57 -5.52 -4.65
N GLU A 37 4.05 -4.29 -4.84
CA GLU A 37 5.46 -3.96 -4.69
C GLU A 37 5.92 -4.06 -3.21
N ALA A 38 5.08 -3.63 -2.26
CA ALA A 38 5.37 -3.78 -0.84
C ALA A 38 5.48 -5.26 -0.44
N ARG A 39 4.55 -6.10 -0.91
CA ARG A 39 4.65 -7.55 -0.70
C ARG A 39 5.91 -8.12 -1.35
N ARG A 40 6.24 -7.73 -2.59
CA ARG A 40 7.42 -8.20 -3.32
C ARG A 40 8.73 -7.84 -2.61
N LYS A 41 8.78 -6.68 -1.95
CA LYS A 41 9.91 -6.25 -1.10
C LYS A 41 9.97 -6.93 0.27
N GLY A 42 9.06 -7.84 0.56
CA GLY A 42 9.07 -8.62 1.80
C GLY A 42 8.50 -7.88 3.02
N PHE A 43 7.81 -6.74 2.83
CA PHE A 43 7.04 -6.18 3.93
C PHE A 43 5.99 -7.19 4.38
N THR A 44 5.80 -7.31 5.70
CA THR A 44 4.76 -8.17 6.29
C THR A 44 3.54 -7.36 6.70
N THR A 45 3.74 -6.08 6.97
CA THR A 45 2.72 -5.12 7.41
C THR A 45 3.00 -3.78 6.76
N VAL A 46 1.95 -3.08 6.33
CA VAL A 46 2.02 -1.70 5.84
C VAL A 46 0.91 -0.85 6.44
N ARG A 47 1.06 0.47 6.36
CA ARG A 47 0.09 1.46 6.82
C ARG A 47 -0.29 2.43 5.72
N LEU A 48 -1.60 2.51 5.47
CA LEU A 48 -2.19 3.38 4.46
C LEU A 48 -2.84 4.58 5.15
N ILE A 49 -2.38 5.79 4.85
CA ILE A 49 -2.94 7.03 5.39
C ILE A 49 -3.91 7.58 4.34
N HIS A 50 -5.21 7.60 4.65
CA HIS A 50 -6.27 8.08 3.73
C HIS A 50 -7.08 9.24 4.29
N GLY A 51 -6.66 9.75 5.46
CA GLY A 51 -7.28 10.89 6.11
C GLY A 51 -8.56 10.59 6.85
N LYS A 52 -8.94 11.58 7.67
CA LYS A 52 -10.10 11.59 8.54
C LYS A 52 -11.30 12.29 7.88
N GLY A 53 -11.52 12.11 6.58
CA GLY A 53 -12.68 12.73 5.90
C GLY A 53 -14.04 12.18 6.39
N ILE A 54 -15.10 12.31 5.61
CA ILE A 54 -16.39 11.65 5.94
C ILE A 54 -16.38 10.11 5.74
N GLY A 55 -15.22 9.52 5.43
CA GLY A 55 -15.05 8.06 5.25
C GLY A 55 -15.01 7.56 3.80
N VAL A 56 -15.25 8.40 2.79
CA VAL A 56 -15.27 7.97 1.38
C VAL A 56 -13.96 7.33 0.92
N GLN A 57 -12.81 7.95 1.21
CA GLN A 57 -11.52 7.35 0.87
C GLN A 57 -11.26 6.06 1.65
N ARG A 58 -11.63 6.00 2.93
CA ARG A 58 -11.53 4.79 3.74
C ARG A 58 -12.28 3.63 3.10
N GLU A 59 -13.54 3.83 2.71
CA GLU A 59 -14.33 2.78 2.07
C GLU A 59 -13.73 2.36 0.73
N ARG A 60 -13.22 3.31 -0.07
CA ARG A 60 -12.51 3.00 -1.32
C ARG A 60 -11.27 2.15 -1.09
N VAL A 61 -10.45 2.49 -0.09
CA VAL A 61 -9.28 1.70 0.32
C VAL A 61 -9.71 0.31 0.77
N HIS A 62 -10.70 0.20 1.66
CA HIS A 62 -11.18 -1.08 2.17
C HIS A 62 -11.76 -1.95 1.05
N ALA A 63 -12.44 -1.37 0.06
CA ALA A 63 -12.93 -2.11 -1.11
C ALA A 63 -11.80 -2.71 -1.95
N VAL A 64 -10.64 -2.04 -2.04
CA VAL A 64 -9.43 -2.62 -2.66
C VAL A 64 -8.89 -3.76 -1.80
N LEU A 65 -8.67 -3.50 -0.51
CA LEU A 65 -8.11 -4.50 0.41
C LEU A 65 -8.92 -5.80 0.49
N ARG A 66 -10.27 -5.71 0.42
CA ARG A 66 -11.15 -6.88 0.44
C ARG A 66 -11.02 -7.79 -0.79
N ARG A 67 -10.63 -7.25 -1.95
CA ARG A 67 -10.45 -8.02 -3.18
C ARG A 67 -9.00 -8.47 -3.42
N THR A 68 -8.04 -7.91 -2.68
CA THR A 68 -6.62 -8.25 -2.83
C THR A 68 -6.33 -9.59 -2.17
N ALA A 69 -6.12 -10.64 -2.98
CA ALA A 69 -5.99 -12.02 -2.52
C ALA A 69 -4.84 -12.28 -1.52
N PHE A 70 -3.81 -11.44 -1.52
CA PHE A 70 -2.65 -11.56 -0.65
C PHE A 70 -2.70 -10.67 0.61
N VAL A 71 -3.80 -9.95 0.83
CA VAL A 71 -4.08 -9.27 2.10
C VAL A 71 -4.68 -10.29 3.05
N GLU A 72 -3.98 -10.61 4.14
CA GLU A 72 -4.46 -11.55 5.16
C GLU A 72 -5.57 -10.90 6.00
N ARG A 73 -5.33 -9.66 6.44
CA ARG A 73 -6.27 -8.89 7.25
C ARG A 73 -5.93 -7.40 7.21
N PHE A 74 -6.88 -6.57 7.58
CA PHE A 74 -6.66 -5.14 7.79
C PHE A 74 -7.55 -4.61 8.91
N ARG A 75 -7.13 -3.52 9.56
CA ARG A 75 -7.92 -2.79 10.56
C ARG A 75 -7.57 -1.32 10.55
N MET A 76 -8.46 -0.49 11.11
CA MET A 76 -8.10 0.90 11.43
C MET A 76 -6.87 0.92 12.34
N ALA A 77 -6.03 1.93 12.16
CA ALA A 77 -4.87 2.14 13.00
C ALA A 77 -5.30 2.48 14.45
N PRO A 78 -4.47 2.16 15.46
CA PRO A 78 -4.67 2.67 16.82
C PRO A 78 -4.50 4.21 16.86
N ALA A 79 -4.88 4.83 17.97
CA ALA A 79 -4.92 6.29 18.09
C ALA A 79 -3.56 6.94 17.79
N GLU A 80 -2.49 6.31 18.22
CA GLU A 80 -1.09 6.74 18.11
C GLU A 80 -0.56 6.63 16.68
N ALA A 81 -1.21 5.87 15.80
CA ALA A 81 -0.77 5.60 14.43
C ALA A 81 -1.72 6.15 13.36
N GLY A 82 -2.64 7.06 13.73
CA GLY A 82 -3.54 7.75 12.80
C GLY A 82 -5.04 7.49 13.04
N SER A 83 -5.38 6.61 13.99
CA SER A 83 -6.76 6.24 14.31
C SER A 83 -7.53 5.83 13.04
N TRP A 84 -8.78 6.26 12.92
CA TRP A 84 -9.63 6.05 11.75
C TRP A 84 -9.17 6.79 10.48
N GLY A 85 -8.11 7.59 10.54
CA GLY A 85 -7.48 8.22 9.38
C GLY A 85 -6.45 7.34 8.66
N ALA A 86 -6.16 6.16 9.20
CA ALA A 86 -5.24 5.21 8.60
C ALA A 86 -5.72 3.77 8.75
N THR A 87 -5.28 2.91 7.85
CA THR A 87 -5.56 1.47 7.85
C THR A 87 -4.23 0.71 7.89
N ILE A 88 -4.08 -0.21 8.84
CA ILE A 88 -2.96 -1.15 8.89
C ILE A 88 -3.38 -2.41 8.12
N VAL A 89 -2.48 -2.91 7.29
CA VAL A 89 -2.68 -4.07 6.41
C VAL A 89 -1.59 -5.09 6.70
N TRP A 90 -1.99 -6.36 6.85
CA TRP A 90 -1.07 -7.49 7.00
C TRP A 90 -1.15 -8.35 5.74
N PHE A 91 0.01 -8.74 5.22
CA PHE A 91 0.09 -9.64 4.07
C PHE A 91 0.20 -11.09 4.51
N THR A 92 -0.36 -11.99 3.71
CA THR A 92 -0.09 -13.43 3.86
C THR A 92 1.40 -13.67 3.68
N LYS A 93 1.99 -14.56 4.49
CA LYS A 93 3.41 -14.93 4.34
C LYS A 93 3.72 -15.34 2.90
N ASN A 94 4.78 -14.76 2.32
CA ASN A 94 5.29 -15.21 1.04
C ASN A 94 6.04 -16.53 1.27
N SER A 95 5.50 -17.65 0.79
CA SER A 95 6.13 -18.98 0.93
C SER A 95 7.47 -19.10 0.19
N GLU A 96 7.81 -18.12 -0.67
CA GLU A 96 8.99 -18.15 -1.54
C GLU A 96 10.16 -17.27 -1.05
N ALA A 97 9.98 -16.47 0.00
CA ALA A 97 11.02 -15.56 0.50
C ALA A 97 12.15 -16.24 1.31
N SER A 98 12.19 -17.57 1.36
CA SER A 98 13.16 -18.35 2.14
C SER A 98 14.29 -18.98 1.31
N LYS A 99 14.47 -18.61 0.03
CA LYS A 99 15.48 -19.26 -0.84
C LYS A 99 16.65 -18.38 -1.31
N ASP A 100 16.67 -17.08 -1.03
CA ASP A 100 17.81 -16.21 -1.37
C ASP A 100 18.55 -15.79 -0.10
N ASN A 101 19.29 -16.72 0.50
CA ASN A 101 20.41 -16.41 1.38
C ASN A 101 21.40 -17.58 1.46
N ASP A 102 21.90 -17.99 0.30
CA ASP A 102 23.15 -18.76 0.18
C ASP A 102 23.84 -18.31 -1.12
N GLN A 103 24.65 -17.26 -1.01
CA GLN A 103 25.74 -17.01 -1.95
C GLN A 103 26.90 -16.31 -1.26
#